data_AF-A0A7Z9N3V8-F1
#
_entry.id   AF-A0A7Z9N3V8-F1
#
_cell.length_a   1.000
_cell.length_b   1.000
_cell.length_c   1.000
_cell.angle_alpha   90.00
_cell.angle_beta   90.00
_cell.angle_gamma   90.00
#
_symmetry.space_group_name_H-M   'P 1'
#
loop_
_entity.id
_entity.type
_entity.pdbx_description
1 polymer ?
#
loop_
_entity_poly.entity_id
_entity_poly.type
_entity_poly.pdbx_seq_one_letter_code
_entity_poly.pdbx_strand_id
1 'polypeptide(L)'
;MKQLNKEKHNMGSIIRLTIITMVFIFNPGRNIHADPASQHVGVSLHENMLNSFFDAMGKISGKGSKKVLGQKIKYTWMVKEPNVDIEPGSATFKAIVKIKAGKIKTTKNAKGEMDITYLKETNRIKIKVRELKIKLSFEFLGQKVSIGTVDLAQYYKPSFEFAGPKPIQNQVEIEQPDKTKKIIHIVSANENLILEKDKVTVYSDLEFTAAE
;
A
#
# COMPACT_ATOMS: atom_id res chain seq x y z
N MET A 1 -15.13 69.74 -58.90
CA MET A 1 -16.50 69.67 -59.45
C MET A 1 -17.13 68.33 -59.10
N LYS A 2 -18.43 68.35 -58.78
CA LYS A 2 -19.36 67.25 -58.42
C LYS A 2 -19.31 66.70 -56.99
N GLN A 3 -20.24 67.25 -56.19
CA GLN A 3 -20.87 66.61 -55.04
C GLN A 3 -21.72 65.41 -55.49
N LEU A 4 -21.97 64.43 -54.59
CA LEU A 4 -23.33 63.91 -54.39
C LEU A 4 -23.47 63.18 -53.04
N ASN A 5 -24.47 63.67 -52.27
CA ASN A 5 -25.35 63.06 -51.25
C ASN A 5 -24.96 61.74 -50.56
N LYS A 6 -24.91 61.67 -49.22
CA LYS A 6 -26.00 61.78 -48.22
C LYS A 6 -26.91 60.55 -48.21
N GLU A 7 -26.78 59.71 -47.19
CA GLU A 7 -27.95 59.17 -46.48
C GLU A 7 -27.60 58.74 -45.05
N LYS A 8 -28.43 59.23 -44.12
CA LYS A 8 -28.51 58.79 -42.73
C LYS A 8 -29.25 57.46 -42.71
N HIS A 9 -28.84 56.49 -41.91
CA HIS A 9 -29.80 55.79 -41.07
C HIS A 9 -29.16 55.17 -39.82
N ASN A 10 -29.79 55.49 -38.70
CA ASN A 10 -29.55 55.03 -37.35
C ASN A 10 -30.26 53.68 -37.18
N MET A 11 -29.62 52.64 -36.64
CA MET A 11 -30.29 51.69 -35.72
C MET A 11 -29.28 50.75 -35.07
N GLY A 12 -29.45 50.55 -33.75
CA GLY A 12 -28.54 49.83 -32.89
C GLY A 12 -28.30 48.37 -33.30
N SER A 13 -27.04 47.96 -33.20
CA SER A 13 -26.66 46.56 -33.16
C SER A 13 -26.11 46.26 -31.77
N ILE A 14 -26.94 45.65 -30.94
CA ILE A 14 -26.52 45.02 -29.69
C ILE A 14 -25.73 43.77 -30.11
N ILE A 15 -24.40 43.88 -30.10
CA ILE A 15 -23.52 42.74 -30.28
C ILE A 15 -23.68 41.85 -29.04
N ARG A 16 -24.50 40.81 -29.13
CA ARG A 16 -24.52 39.72 -28.14
C ARG A 16 -23.30 38.85 -28.36
N LEU A 17 -22.20 39.19 -27.67
CA LEU A 17 -21.02 38.35 -27.58
C LEU A 17 -21.36 37.12 -26.73
N THR A 18 -21.65 36.00 -27.37
CA THR A 18 -21.88 34.73 -26.67
C THR A 18 -20.51 34.11 -26.40
N ILE A 19 -20.00 34.25 -25.18
CA ILE A 19 -18.78 33.58 -24.74
C ILE A 19 -19.14 32.11 -24.50
N ILE A 20 -18.75 31.23 -25.42
CA ILE A 20 -18.82 29.78 -25.20
C ILE A 20 -17.63 29.42 -24.31
N THR A 21 -17.87 29.29 -23.02
CA THR A 21 -16.88 28.77 -22.07
C THR A 21 -16.75 27.26 -22.31
N MET A 22 -15.77 26.87 -23.13
CA MET A 22 -15.39 25.46 -23.27
C MET A 22 -14.70 25.03 -21.98
N VAL A 23 -15.46 24.42 -21.08
CA VAL A 23 -14.94 23.79 -19.87
C VAL A 23 -14.12 22.58 -20.31
N PHE A 24 -12.80 22.76 -20.43
CA PHE A 24 -11.87 21.64 -20.42
C PHE A 24 -11.91 21.04 -19.02
N ILE A 25 -12.74 20.01 -18.85
CA ILE A 25 -12.60 19.09 -17.72
C ILE A 25 -11.27 18.38 -17.94
N PHE A 26 -10.21 18.95 -17.38
CA PHE A 26 -8.97 18.24 -17.15
C PHE A 26 -9.34 17.05 -16.27
N ASN A 27 -9.44 15.86 -16.88
CA ASN A 27 -9.65 14.61 -16.18
C ASN A 27 -8.25 14.03 -15.95
N PRO A 28 -7.56 14.34 -14.83
CA PRO A 28 -6.25 13.79 -14.58
C PRO A 28 -6.41 12.27 -14.42
N GLY A 29 -5.98 11.52 -15.43
CA GLY A 29 -5.78 10.07 -15.38
C GLY A 29 -6.95 9.30 -14.79
N ARG A 30 -7.89 8.88 -15.64
CA ARG A 30 -8.49 7.56 -15.41
C ARG A 30 -7.35 6.55 -15.50
N ASN A 31 -6.76 6.23 -14.35
CA ASN A 31 -6.05 4.96 -14.19
C ASN A 31 -7.10 3.91 -14.55
N ILE A 32 -6.99 3.34 -15.74
CA ILE A 32 -7.75 2.16 -16.10
C ILE A 32 -7.17 1.08 -15.19
N HIS A 33 -7.74 0.95 -13.99
CA HIS A 33 -7.61 -0.28 -13.21
C HIS A 33 -8.24 -1.34 -14.11
N ALA A 34 -7.39 -2.18 -14.72
CA ALA A 34 -7.86 -3.41 -15.35
C ALA A 34 -8.80 -4.10 -14.36
N ASP A 35 -9.99 -4.47 -14.82
CA ASP A 35 -10.94 -5.20 -14.00
C ASP A 35 -10.28 -6.52 -13.58
N PRO A 36 -10.00 -6.75 -12.28
CA PRO A 36 -9.35 -7.97 -11.83
C PRO A 36 -10.12 -9.24 -12.20
N ALA A 37 -11.42 -9.13 -12.51
CA ALA A 37 -12.23 -10.26 -12.95
C ALA A 37 -11.84 -10.83 -14.33
N SER A 38 -11.01 -10.12 -15.12
CA SER A 38 -10.63 -10.54 -16.47
C SER A 38 -9.19 -11.03 -16.63
N GLN A 39 -8.37 -11.01 -15.58
CA GLN A 39 -6.95 -11.36 -15.68
C GLN A 39 -6.72 -12.87 -15.50
N HIS A 40 -5.75 -13.41 -16.24
CA HIS A 40 -5.59 -14.87 -16.38
C HIS A 40 -5.19 -15.59 -15.09
N VAL A 41 -4.31 -15.00 -14.28
CA VAL A 41 -3.77 -15.60 -13.05
C VAL A 41 -3.64 -14.58 -11.94
N GLY A 42 -3.75 -15.04 -10.68
CA GLY A 42 -3.58 -14.19 -9.51
C GLY A 42 -3.03 -14.93 -8.31
N VAL A 43 -2.29 -14.21 -7.46
CA VAL A 43 -1.84 -14.67 -6.14
C VAL A 43 -2.46 -13.76 -5.09
N SER A 44 -3.26 -14.36 -4.20
CA SER A 44 -3.92 -13.66 -3.10
C SER A 44 -3.27 -13.99 -1.76
N LEU A 45 -2.95 -12.97 -0.98
CA LEU A 45 -2.48 -13.08 0.40
C LEU A 45 -3.59 -12.55 1.31
N HIS A 46 -4.17 -13.44 2.12
CA HIS A 46 -5.24 -13.08 3.04
C HIS A 46 -4.70 -12.46 4.33
N GLU A 47 -5.47 -11.56 4.91
CA GLU A 47 -5.16 -10.90 6.17
C GLU A 47 -4.91 -11.90 7.30
N ASN A 48 -5.72 -12.96 7.37
CA ASN A 48 -5.57 -14.00 8.39
C ASN A 48 -4.21 -14.73 8.31
N MET A 49 -3.63 -14.88 7.12
CA MET A 49 -2.30 -15.45 6.90
C MET A 49 -1.24 -14.51 7.47
N LEU A 50 -1.36 -13.20 7.22
CA LEU A 50 -0.45 -12.20 7.79
C LEU A 50 -0.57 -12.15 9.32
N ASN A 51 -1.78 -12.23 9.86
CA ASN A 51 -2.02 -12.26 11.30
C ASN A 51 -1.44 -13.52 11.94
N SER A 52 -1.62 -14.69 11.32
CA SER A 52 -1.00 -15.94 11.78
C SER A 52 0.53 -15.85 11.79
N PHE A 53 1.10 -15.14 10.81
CA PHE A 53 2.53 -14.87 10.79
C PHE A 53 2.97 -14.00 11.99
N PHE A 54 2.25 -12.92 12.31
CA PHE A 54 2.59 -12.09 13.47
C PHE A 54 2.47 -12.85 14.80
N ASP A 55 1.52 -13.77 14.91
CA ASP A 55 1.41 -14.66 16.05
C ASP A 55 2.60 -15.61 16.16
N ALA A 56 3.05 -16.16 15.02
CA ALA A 56 4.18 -17.09 14.96
C ALA A 56 5.52 -16.43 15.36
N MET A 57 5.68 -15.12 15.17
CA MET A 57 6.86 -14.38 15.67
C MET A 57 6.99 -14.43 17.19
N GLY A 58 5.89 -14.70 17.90
CA GLY A 58 5.87 -14.80 19.34
C GLY A 58 6.05 -13.44 20.02
N LYS A 59 6.61 -13.49 21.24
CA LYS A 59 6.57 -12.36 22.17
C LYS A 59 7.62 -11.31 21.86
N ILE A 60 7.19 -10.13 21.42
CA ILE A 60 8.05 -8.94 21.33
C ILE A 60 7.97 -8.14 22.64
N SER A 61 9.12 -7.94 23.28
CA SER A 61 9.22 -7.14 24.51
C SER A 61 10.64 -6.58 24.71
N GLY A 62 10.74 -5.54 25.53
CA GLY A 62 12.02 -4.93 25.87
C GLY A 62 12.02 -4.36 27.28
N LYS A 63 13.20 -3.91 27.72
CA LYS A 63 13.45 -3.31 29.03
C LYS A 63 14.37 -2.09 28.90
N GLY A 64 14.24 -1.16 29.84
CA GLY A 64 15.08 0.03 29.88
C GLY A 64 15.08 0.68 31.26
N SER A 65 15.79 1.80 31.38
CA SER A 65 15.77 2.61 32.60
C SER A 65 15.94 4.09 32.29
N LYS A 66 15.27 4.95 33.06
CA LYS A 66 15.39 6.41 32.96
C LYS A 66 15.49 7.05 34.34
N LYS A 67 16.30 8.10 34.47
CA LYS A 67 16.36 8.90 35.70
C LYS A 67 15.17 9.88 35.71
N VAL A 68 14.35 9.81 36.76
CA VAL A 68 13.17 10.64 36.98
C VAL A 68 13.25 11.13 38.42
N LEU A 69 13.23 12.44 38.64
CA LEU A 69 13.34 13.04 39.98
C LEU A 69 14.51 12.48 40.82
N GLY A 70 15.68 12.35 40.19
CA GLY A 70 16.89 11.81 40.86
C GLY A 70 16.95 10.28 40.96
N GLN A 71 15.82 9.57 40.83
CA GLN A 71 15.75 8.12 40.97
C GLN A 71 15.79 7.40 39.61
N LYS A 72 16.51 6.28 39.53
CA LYS A 72 16.58 5.45 38.31
C LYS A 72 15.38 4.50 38.26
N ILE A 73 14.41 4.79 37.41
CA ILE A 73 13.21 3.98 37.20
C ILE A 73 13.50 2.94 36.11
N LYS A 74 13.41 1.66 36.46
CA LYS A 74 13.43 0.55 35.49
C LYS A 74 12.03 0.36 34.91
N TYR A 75 11.97 0.07 33.61
CA TYR A 75 10.72 -0.21 32.92
C TYR A 75 10.84 -1.40 31.98
N THR A 76 9.71 -2.04 31.69
CA THR A 76 9.55 -3.03 30.63
C THR A 76 8.39 -2.64 29.72
N TRP A 77 8.44 -3.09 28.48
CA TRP A 77 7.35 -2.95 27.52
C TRP A 77 7.15 -4.25 26.76
N MET A 78 5.93 -4.49 26.29
CA MET A 78 5.55 -5.69 25.55
C MET A 78 4.47 -5.36 24.54
N VAL A 79 4.60 -5.91 23.34
CA VAL A 79 3.56 -5.83 22.31
C VAL A 79 2.56 -6.96 22.51
N LYS A 80 1.29 -6.66 22.31
CA LYS A 80 0.15 -7.57 22.39
C LYS A 80 -0.74 -7.37 21.17
N GLU A 81 -1.37 -8.47 20.76
CA GLU A 81 -2.38 -8.48 19.69
C GLU A 81 -1.91 -7.76 18.41
N PRO A 82 -0.69 -8.04 17.90
CA PRO A 82 -0.28 -7.52 16.61
C PRO A 82 -1.19 -8.09 15.52
N ASN A 83 -1.81 -7.23 14.73
CA ASN A 83 -2.65 -7.62 13.61
C ASN A 83 -2.54 -6.61 12.48
N VAL A 84 -2.99 -7.05 11.32
CA VAL A 84 -3.17 -6.25 10.11
C VAL A 84 -4.66 -6.14 9.85
N ASP A 85 -5.03 -4.97 9.37
CA ASP A 85 -6.34 -4.65 8.84
C ASP A 85 -6.15 -4.19 7.40
N ILE A 86 -6.62 -5.00 6.45
CA ILE A 86 -6.58 -4.71 5.02
C ILE A 86 -7.95 -4.20 4.59
N GLU A 87 -7.95 -2.98 4.08
CA GLU A 87 -9.12 -2.31 3.51
C GLU A 87 -8.86 -2.02 2.02
N PRO A 88 -9.90 -1.75 1.23
CA PRO A 88 -9.73 -1.30 -0.14
C PRO A 88 -8.73 -0.14 -0.25
N GLY A 89 -7.62 -0.37 -0.94
CA GLY A 89 -6.55 0.61 -1.17
C GLY A 89 -5.61 0.90 0.02
N SER A 90 -5.76 0.26 1.19
CA SER A 90 -4.85 0.52 2.32
C SER A 90 -4.67 -0.69 3.26
N ALA A 91 -3.52 -0.78 3.90
CA ALA A 91 -3.25 -1.79 4.92
C ALA A 91 -2.67 -1.12 6.17
N THR A 92 -3.17 -1.52 7.33
CA THR A 92 -2.80 -0.94 8.62
C THR A 92 -2.34 -2.02 9.58
N PHE A 93 -1.16 -1.85 10.16
CA PHE A 93 -0.71 -2.60 11.33
C PHE A 93 -1.30 -1.99 12.60
N LYS A 94 -1.86 -2.83 13.47
CA LYS A 94 -2.41 -2.47 14.78
C LYS A 94 -1.81 -3.37 15.86
N ALA A 95 -1.54 -2.79 17.03
CA ALA A 95 -1.12 -3.55 18.20
C ALA A 95 -1.39 -2.79 19.49
N ILE A 96 -1.23 -3.47 20.62
CA ILE A 96 -1.30 -2.91 21.97
C ILE A 96 0.07 -2.99 22.63
N VAL A 97 0.59 -1.86 23.11
CA VAL A 97 1.85 -1.79 23.87
C VAL A 97 1.55 -1.67 25.35
N LYS A 98 1.87 -2.71 26.12
CA LYS A 98 1.80 -2.71 27.58
C LYS A 98 3.14 -2.26 28.14
N ILE A 99 3.12 -1.29 29.04
CA ILE A 99 4.29 -0.67 29.67
C ILE A 99 4.18 -0.87 31.18
N LYS A 100 5.27 -1.30 31.82
CA LYS A 100 5.37 -1.44 33.28
C LYS A 100 6.59 -0.69 33.80
N ALA A 101 6.39 0.22 34.75
CA ALA A 101 7.45 0.96 35.43
C ALA A 101 7.24 0.86 36.95
N GLY A 102 8.05 0.04 37.63
CA GLY A 102 7.80 -0.31 39.03
C GLY A 102 6.43 -0.96 39.23
N LYS A 103 5.57 -0.32 40.04
CA LYS A 103 4.17 -0.74 40.29
C LYS A 103 3.18 -0.22 39.24
N ILE A 104 3.56 0.79 38.45
CA ILE A 104 2.67 1.43 37.48
C ILE A 104 2.61 0.59 36.21
N LYS A 105 1.40 0.38 35.70
CA LYS A 105 1.12 -0.28 34.43
C LYS A 105 0.29 0.66 33.57
N THR A 106 0.62 0.75 32.29
CA THR A 106 -0.12 1.54 31.32
C THR A 106 -0.12 0.85 29.97
N THR A 107 -1.08 1.21 29.13
CA THR A 107 -1.31 0.58 27.84
C THR A 107 -1.45 1.66 26.78
N LYS A 108 -0.92 1.42 25.59
CA LYS A 108 -1.07 2.31 24.43
C LYS A 108 -1.41 1.53 23.18
N ASN A 109 -2.35 2.04 22.40
CA ASN A 109 -2.59 1.53 21.06
C ASN A 109 -1.48 2.02 20.13
N ALA A 110 -1.01 1.12 19.28
CA ALA A 110 -0.07 1.39 18.20
C ALA A 110 -0.80 1.14 16.87
N LYS A 111 -0.76 2.12 15.98
CA LYS A 111 -1.33 2.04 14.64
C LYS A 111 -0.32 2.60 13.65
N GLY A 112 0.03 1.85 12.62
CA GLY A 112 0.96 2.26 11.58
C GLY A 112 0.49 1.79 10.21
N GLU A 113 0.77 2.57 9.18
CA GLU A 113 0.53 2.17 7.80
C GLU A 113 1.47 1.03 7.39
N MET A 114 1.05 0.24 6.40
CA MET A 114 1.85 -0.79 5.78
C MET A 114 2.07 -0.50 4.31
N ASP A 115 3.29 -0.76 3.84
CA ASP A 115 3.62 -0.81 2.43
C ASP A 115 3.41 -2.23 1.92
N ILE A 116 2.58 -2.37 0.89
CA ILE A 116 2.43 -3.61 0.13
C ILE A 116 2.73 -3.29 -1.33
N THR A 117 3.80 -3.88 -1.88
CA THR A 117 4.28 -3.58 -3.23
C THR A 117 4.53 -4.85 -4.03
N TYR A 118 4.39 -4.78 -5.35
CA TYR A 118 4.78 -5.84 -6.26
C TYR A 118 6.02 -5.43 -7.07
N LEU A 119 7.10 -6.19 -6.91
CA LEU A 119 8.36 -6.03 -7.62
C LEU A 119 8.35 -6.91 -8.86
N LYS A 120 7.88 -6.37 -9.99
CA LYS A 120 7.70 -7.09 -11.27
C LYS A 120 8.95 -7.86 -11.71
N GLU A 121 10.11 -7.21 -11.64
CA GLU A 121 11.39 -7.78 -12.09
C GLU A 121 11.78 -9.08 -11.39
N THR A 122 11.41 -9.18 -10.11
CA THR A 122 11.77 -10.33 -9.27
C THR A 122 10.57 -11.24 -8.98
N ASN A 123 9.39 -10.90 -9.51
CA ASN A 123 8.12 -11.55 -9.21
C ASN A 123 7.87 -11.66 -7.69
N ARG A 124 8.05 -10.56 -6.94
CA ARG A 124 7.93 -10.56 -5.46
C ARG A 124 6.89 -9.59 -4.95
N ILE A 125 5.94 -10.09 -4.17
CA ILE A 125 5.01 -9.30 -3.37
C ILE A 125 5.72 -9.01 -2.03
N LYS A 126 5.98 -7.74 -1.74
CA LYS A 126 6.71 -7.29 -0.56
C LYS A 126 5.78 -6.58 0.41
N ILE A 127 5.78 -7.00 1.67
CA ILE A 127 4.97 -6.42 2.75
C ILE A 127 5.87 -5.88 3.84
N LYS A 128 5.63 -4.63 4.27
CA LYS A 128 6.44 -3.95 5.29
C LYS A 128 5.58 -3.05 6.17
N VAL A 129 5.77 -3.11 7.48
CA VAL A 129 5.23 -2.10 8.40
C VAL A 129 6.06 -0.82 8.25
N ARG A 130 5.43 0.31 7.95
CA ARG A 130 6.10 1.63 7.93
C ARG A 130 6.58 1.99 9.33
N GLU A 131 7.48 2.97 9.42
CA GLU A 131 8.01 3.43 10.71
C GLU A 131 6.89 3.68 11.73
N LEU A 132 6.98 3.04 12.90
CA LEU A 132 5.94 3.04 13.92
C LEU A 132 6.52 3.40 15.28
N LYS A 133 6.81 4.69 15.45
CA LYS A 133 7.39 5.27 16.67
C LYS A 133 6.35 5.48 17.76
N ILE A 134 6.41 4.66 18.81
CA ILE A 134 5.57 4.76 19.99
C ILE A 134 6.36 5.40 21.13
N LYS A 135 5.90 6.57 21.60
CA LYS A 135 6.41 7.20 22.83
C LYS A 135 5.99 6.36 24.04
N LEU A 136 6.93 5.80 24.78
CA LEU A 136 6.68 5.13 26.04
C LEU A 136 6.53 6.19 27.14
N SER A 137 5.38 6.20 27.83
CA SER A 137 5.15 7.13 28.94
C SER A 137 4.20 6.52 29.96
N PHE A 138 4.28 6.96 31.21
CA PHE A 138 3.34 6.63 32.28
C PHE A 138 2.99 7.86 33.12
N GLU A 139 1.94 7.78 33.92
CA GLU A 139 1.55 8.84 34.86
C GLU A 139 2.15 8.60 36.24
N PHE A 140 2.76 9.64 36.81
CA PHE A 140 3.35 9.63 38.14
C PHE A 140 3.00 10.95 38.84
N LEU A 141 2.33 10.87 39.99
CA LEU A 141 1.88 12.05 40.76
C LEU A 141 1.10 13.06 39.89
N GLY A 142 0.20 12.57 39.04
CA GLY A 142 -0.59 13.41 38.12
C GLY A 142 0.16 13.96 36.91
N GLN A 143 1.45 13.64 36.73
CA GLN A 143 2.26 14.11 35.61
C GLN A 143 2.63 12.98 34.64
N LYS A 144 2.56 13.27 33.34
CA LYS A 144 2.95 12.33 32.28
C LYS A 144 4.47 12.30 32.10
N VAL A 145 5.10 11.20 32.49
CA VAL A 145 6.54 10.99 32.38
C VAL A 145 6.86 10.19 31.12
N SER A 146 7.57 10.80 30.17
CA SER A 146 8.11 10.10 28.99
C SER A 146 9.39 9.34 29.34
N ILE A 147 9.48 8.06 29.00
CA ILE A 147 10.60 7.16 29.32
C ILE A 147 11.37 6.62 28.12
N GLY A 148 10.89 6.87 26.91
CA GLY A 148 11.59 6.51 25.69
C GLY A 148 10.67 6.54 24.48
N THR A 149 11.23 6.18 23.33
CA THR A 149 10.49 5.93 22.10
C THR A 149 10.93 4.59 21.58
N VAL A 150 9.98 3.75 21.16
CA VAL A 150 10.25 2.47 20.51
C VAL A 150 9.69 2.55 19.11
N ASP A 151 10.51 2.26 18.11
CA ASP A 151 10.03 2.03 16.75
C ASP A 151 9.66 0.55 16.60
N LEU A 152 8.35 0.26 16.65
CA LEU A 152 7.87 -1.12 16.58
C LEU A 152 8.19 -1.76 15.24
N ALA A 153 8.25 -0.97 14.15
CA ALA A 153 8.52 -1.48 12.81
C ALA A 153 9.87 -2.22 12.71
N GLN A 154 10.82 -1.90 13.59
CA GLN A 154 12.13 -2.57 13.63
C GLN A 154 12.08 -4.02 14.10
N TYR A 155 11.09 -4.38 14.93
CA TYR A 155 10.93 -5.74 15.45
C TYR A 155 10.08 -6.63 14.54
N TYR A 156 9.35 -6.02 13.61
CA TYR A 156 8.62 -6.71 12.54
C TYR A 156 9.43 -6.71 11.23
N LYS A 157 10.77 -6.73 11.35
CA LYS A 157 11.70 -6.97 10.24
C LYS A 157 12.12 -8.45 10.27
N PRO A 158 12.20 -9.14 9.13
CA PRO A 158 12.25 -8.60 7.77
C PRO A 158 10.88 -8.26 7.16
N SER A 159 10.90 -7.51 6.05
CA SER A 159 9.78 -7.44 5.12
C SER A 159 9.47 -8.82 4.57
N PHE A 160 8.19 -9.22 4.54
CA PHE A 160 7.78 -10.51 4.00
C PHE A 160 7.74 -10.45 2.48
N GLU A 161 8.22 -11.50 1.83
CA GLU A 161 8.25 -11.62 0.39
C GLU A 161 7.57 -12.91 -0.04
N PHE A 162 6.59 -12.77 -0.93
CA PHE A 162 5.85 -13.89 -1.53
C PHE A 162 6.05 -13.86 -3.05
N ALA A 163 5.98 -15.03 -3.69
CA ALA A 163 5.98 -15.07 -5.14
C ALA A 163 4.71 -14.41 -5.69
N GLY A 164 4.85 -13.60 -6.74
CA GLY A 164 3.72 -13.10 -7.52
C GLY A 164 3.28 -14.10 -8.61
N PRO A 165 2.33 -13.70 -9.46
CA PRO A 165 1.69 -14.58 -10.44
C PRO A 165 2.51 -14.85 -11.71
N LYS A 166 3.83 -14.61 -11.72
CA LYS A 166 4.68 -14.96 -12.86
C LYS A 166 4.91 -16.49 -12.93
N PRO A 167 4.81 -17.11 -14.11
CA PRO A 167 5.15 -18.52 -14.31
C PRO A 167 6.57 -18.85 -13.87
N ILE A 168 6.74 -20.07 -13.34
CA ILE A 168 8.06 -20.60 -12.94
C ILE A 168 8.95 -20.82 -14.17
N GLN A 169 8.35 -21.28 -15.27
CA GLN A 169 9.02 -21.48 -16.56
C GLN A 169 8.58 -20.40 -17.56
N ASN A 170 9.52 -19.87 -18.34
CA ASN A 170 9.27 -18.84 -19.35
C ASN A 170 9.08 -19.41 -20.76
N GLN A 171 9.14 -20.73 -20.93
CA GLN A 171 8.88 -21.41 -22.19
C GLN A 171 8.49 -22.87 -21.97
N VAL A 172 7.84 -23.45 -22.96
CA VAL A 172 7.49 -24.87 -23.06
C VAL A 172 7.91 -25.39 -24.43
N GLU A 173 8.50 -26.56 -24.47
CA GLU A 173 8.81 -27.28 -25.70
C GLU A 173 7.72 -28.33 -25.96
N ILE A 174 7.18 -28.35 -27.18
CA ILE A 174 6.14 -29.28 -27.62
C ILE A 174 6.64 -30.05 -28.84
N GLU A 175 6.70 -31.37 -28.73
CA GLU A 175 6.97 -32.25 -29.88
C GLU A 175 5.73 -32.34 -30.78
N GLN A 176 5.90 -32.06 -32.06
CA GLN A 176 4.87 -32.14 -33.09
C GLN A 176 4.78 -33.57 -33.67
N PRO A 177 3.68 -33.93 -34.37
CA PRO A 177 3.54 -35.26 -34.98
C PRO A 177 4.63 -35.62 -36.00
N ASP A 178 5.28 -34.63 -36.62
CA ASP A 178 6.42 -34.80 -37.53
C ASP A 178 7.77 -34.91 -36.80
N LYS A 179 7.75 -35.00 -35.46
CA LYS A 179 8.90 -35.01 -34.55
C LYS A 179 9.69 -33.70 -34.48
N THR A 180 9.20 -32.63 -35.10
CA THR A 180 9.78 -31.30 -34.90
C THR A 180 9.41 -30.76 -33.52
N LYS A 181 10.24 -29.85 -32.98
CA LYS A 181 10.04 -29.24 -31.67
C LYS A 181 9.57 -27.81 -31.85
N LYS A 182 8.44 -27.47 -31.24
CA LYS A 182 7.90 -26.11 -31.19
C LYS A 182 8.13 -25.53 -29.80
N ILE A 183 8.82 -24.39 -29.73
CA ILE A 183 9.01 -23.64 -28.48
C ILE A 183 7.91 -22.59 -28.37
N ILE A 184 7.20 -22.61 -27.25
CA ILE A 184 6.21 -21.59 -26.88
C ILE A 184 6.80 -20.78 -25.73
N HIS A 185 7.01 -19.49 -25.94
CA HIS A 185 7.39 -18.56 -24.89
C HIS A 185 6.17 -18.16 -24.07
N ILE A 186 6.37 -17.97 -22.76
CA ILE A 186 5.34 -17.56 -21.81
C ILE A 186 5.80 -16.26 -21.17
N VAL A 187 4.99 -15.22 -21.31
CA VAL A 187 5.29 -13.89 -20.76
C VAL A 187 4.13 -13.43 -19.87
N SER A 188 4.47 -12.82 -18.74
CA SER A 188 3.50 -12.13 -17.89
C SER A 188 3.34 -10.69 -18.38
N ALA A 189 2.10 -10.26 -18.53
CA ALA A 189 1.73 -8.90 -18.93
C ALA A 189 0.66 -8.31 -17.98
N ASN A 190 0.45 -7.00 -18.10
CA ASN A 190 -0.61 -6.23 -17.41
C ASN A 190 -0.69 -6.45 -15.89
N GLU A 191 0.45 -6.62 -15.20
CA GLU A 191 0.40 -6.94 -13.78
C GLU A 191 -0.01 -5.72 -12.95
N ASN A 192 -0.93 -5.97 -12.02
CA ASN A 192 -1.48 -4.99 -11.10
C ASN A 192 -1.58 -5.61 -9.69
N LEU A 193 -1.52 -4.74 -8.69
CA LEU A 193 -1.68 -5.09 -7.29
C LEU A 193 -2.92 -4.38 -6.77
N ILE A 194 -3.82 -5.14 -6.16
CA ILE A 194 -5.10 -4.64 -5.64
C ILE A 194 -5.25 -5.05 -4.19
N LEU A 195 -5.54 -4.07 -3.34
CA LEU A 195 -5.97 -4.31 -1.97
C LEU A 195 -7.49 -4.30 -1.97
N GLU A 196 -8.07 -5.42 -1.55
CA GLU A 196 -9.49 -5.60 -1.32
C GLU A 196 -9.69 -5.79 0.19
N LYS A 197 -10.95 -5.81 0.66
CA LYS A 197 -11.22 -6.13 2.06
C LYS A 197 -10.61 -7.50 2.42
N ASP A 198 -9.80 -7.53 3.47
CA ASP A 198 -9.18 -8.71 4.08
C ASP A 198 -8.17 -9.48 3.19
N LYS A 199 -7.76 -8.95 2.04
CA LYS A 199 -6.74 -9.59 1.17
C LYS A 199 -6.04 -8.60 0.25
N VAL A 200 -4.82 -8.93 -0.13
CA VAL A 200 -4.13 -8.33 -1.28
C VAL A 200 -3.99 -9.36 -2.38
N THR A 201 -4.26 -8.96 -3.62
CA THR A 201 -4.07 -9.83 -4.79
C THR A 201 -3.18 -9.13 -5.81
N VAL A 202 -2.21 -9.88 -6.34
CA VAL A 202 -1.48 -9.48 -7.55
C VAL A 202 -1.97 -10.35 -8.69
N TYR A 203 -2.46 -9.71 -9.75
CA TYR A 203 -2.91 -10.39 -10.96
C TYR A 203 -1.92 -10.15 -12.10
N SER A 204 -1.99 -11.02 -13.11
CA SER A 204 -1.23 -10.91 -14.35
C SER A 204 -1.96 -11.63 -15.48
N ASP A 205 -1.81 -11.12 -16.69
CA ASP A 205 -2.14 -11.85 -17.90
C ASP A 205 -0.96 -12.72 -18.33
N LEU A 206 -1.25 -13.88 -18.88
CA LEU A 206 -0.26 -14.74 -19.53
C LEU A 206 -0.44 -14.67 -21.04
N GLU A 207 0.64 -14.29 -21.72
CA GLU A 207 0.75 -14.25 -23.17
C GLU A 207 1.64 -15.39 -23.65
N PHE A 208 1.24 -16.02 -24.76
CA PHE A 208 1.94 -17.15 -25.36
C PHE A 208 2.33 -16.81 -26.80
N THR A 209 3.61 -16.86 -27.11
CA THR A 209 4.13 -16.63 -28.46
C THR A 209 4.95 -17.83 -28.91
N ALA A 210 4.75 -18.27 -30.16
CA ALA A 210 5.63 -19.26 -30.74
C ALA A 210 6.96 -18.59 -31.09
N ALA A 211 8.08 -19.27 -30.82
CA ALA A 211 9.35 -18.89 -31.44
C ALA A 211 9.21 -19.02 -32.97
N GLU A 212 9.67 -18.01 -33.70
CA GLU A 212 9.83 -18.07 -35.17
C GLU A 212 10.94 -19.05 -35.58
#